data_AF-A0A5D2CU41-F1
#
_entry.id   AF-A0A5D2CU41-F1
#
_cell.length_a   1.000
_cell.length_b   1.000
_cell.length_c   1.000
_cell.angle_alpha   90.00
_cell.angle_beta   90.00
_cell.angle_gamma   90.00
#
_symmetry.space_group_name_H-M   'P 1'
#
loop_
_entity.id
_entity.type
_entity.pdbx_description
1 polymer ?
#
loop_
_entity_poly.entity_id
_entity_poly.type
_entity_poly.pdbx_seq_one_letter_code
_entity_poly.pdbx_strand_id
1 'polypeptide(L)'
;MPHIHFSLLLLVIEICACENYRVIGNQKEGPEFCEQRGVEFIDSRIRRYQMEYISLACPATNVWYFKRLPSHITNLLDKHLKELEDLVYCNV
;
A
#
# COMPACT_ATOMS: atom_id res chain seq x y z
N MET A 1 17.49 1.01 0.79
CA MET A 1 17.04 0.10 1.87
C MET A 1 15.70 0.62 2.34
N PRO A 2 14.62 -0.17 2.20
CA PRO A 2 13.30 0.35 1.92
C PRO A 2 12.77 1.12 3.12
N HIS A 3 12.72 2.44 2.98
CA HIS A 3 11.89 3.29 3.81
C HIS A 3 10.46 2.90 3.48
N ILE A 4 9.98 2.00 4.32
CA ILE A 4 8.68 1.38 4.22
C ILE A 4 7.67 2.53 4.14
N HIS A 5 7.01 2.63 2.99
CA HIS A 5 5.92 3.56 2.71
C HIS A 5 4.77 3.47 3.73
N PHE A 6 4.78 2.47 4.62
CA PHE A 6 3.86 2.32 5.75
C PHE A 6 3.81 3.50 6.73
N SER A 7 4.73 4.47 6.63
CA SER A 7 4.64 5.71 7.43
C SER A 7 3.58 6.70 6.91
N LEU A 8 3.02 6.52 5.70
CA LEU A 8 2.07 7.49 5.13
C LEU A 8 0.61 7.27 5.55
N LEU A 9 0.23 6.11 6.09
CA LEU A 9 -1.17 5.91 6.53
C LEU A 9 -1.54 6.62 7.84
N LEU A 10 -0.55 7.11 8.60
CA LEU A 10 -0.78 7.56 9.98
C LEU A 10 -0.92 9.07 10.17
N LEU A 11 -0.69 9.93 9.17
CA LEU A 11 -0.50 11.36 9.47
C LEU A 11 -1.12 12.38 8.52
N VAL A 12 -2.17 12.02 7.79
CA VAL A 12 -3.10 13.03 7.27
C VAL A 12 -4.00 13.50 8.43
N ILE A 13 -3.59 14.54 9.17
CA ILE A 13 -4.35 15.18 10.28
C ILE A 13 -4.04 16.67 10.26
N GLU A 14 -5.01 17.51 10.60
CA GLU A 14 -4.80 18.94 10.85
C GLU A 14 -3.85 19.23 12.03
N ILE A 15 -3.56 18.22 12.86
CA ILE A 15 -2.73 18.28 14.07
C ILE A 15 -1.69 17.17 14.02
N CYS A 16 -0.41 17.53 14.03
CA CYS A 16 0.69 16.56 14.10
C CYS A 16 0.86 16.04 15.54
N ALA A 17 1.29 14.79 15.70
CA ALA A 17 1.61 14.20 17.01
C ALA A 17 2.76 14.91 17.76
N CYS A 18 3.49 15.80 17.09
CA CYS A 18 4.51 16.66 17.68
C CYS A 18 3.97 17.97 18.25
N GLU A 19 2.65 18.09 18.46
CA GLU A 19 1.96 19.31 18.91
C GLU A 19 2.08 20.52 17.94
N ASN A 20 2.78 20.34 16.82
CA ASN A 20 2.78 21.29 15.71
C ASN A 20 1.44 21.21 14.97
N TYR A 21 0.76 22.34 14.82
CA TYR A 21 -0.52 22.45 14.12
C TYR A 21 -0.43 23.52 13.04
N ARG A 22 -1.21 23.33 11.97
CA ARG A 22 -1.43 24.41 11.02
C ARG A 22 -2.39 25.41 11.67
N VAL A 23 -1.98 26.67 11.82
CA VAL A 23 -2.90 27.73 12.26
C VAL A 23 -3.95 27.92 11.16
N ILE A 24 -5.18 27.45 11.41
CA ILE A 24 -6.32 27.65 10.50
C ILE A 24 -6.83 29.08 10.73
N GLY A 25 -6.16 30.06 10.13
CA GLY A 25 -6.51 31.49 10.17
C GLY A 25 -6.26 32.17 8.81
N ASN A 26 -6.62 33.45 8.69
CA ASN A 26 -6.59 34.25 7.46
C ASN A 26 -5.19 34.45 6.81
N GLN A 27 -4.13 33.89 7.39
CA GLN A 27 -2.75 33.99 6.89
C GLN A 27 -2.33 32.64 6.29
N LYS A 28 -2.34 32.56 4.96
CA LYS A 28 -2.02 31.35 4.17
C LYS A 28 -0.51 31.05 4.08
N GLU A 29 0.27 31.38 5.11
CA GLU A 29 1.75 31.26 5.11
C GLU A 29 2.26 30.29 6.18
N GLY A 30 1.52 29.21 6.42
CA GLY A 30 1.98 28.09 7.25
C GLY A 30 2.63 27.00 6.39
N PRO A 31 3.64 26.27 6.89
CA PRO A 31 4.25 25.16 6.16
C PRO A 31 3.23 24.04 5.91
N GLU A 32 3.20 23.53 4.67
CA GLU A 32 2.31 22.43 4.27
C GLU A 32 2.75 21.08 4.84
N PHE A 33 3.98 21.01 5.36
CA PHE A 33 4.64 19.80 5.81
C PHE A 33 5.33 19.98 7.16
N CYS A 34 5.31 18.94 8.00
CA CYS A 34 6.04 18.90 9.26
C CYS A 34 7.46 18.35 9.02
N GLU A 35 8.47 19.21 9.14
CA GLU A 35 9.89 18.87 8.95
C GLU A 35 10.40 17.77 9.91
N GLN A 36 9.82 17.70 11.12
CA GLN A 36 10.27 16.74 12.14
C GLN A 36 9.78 15.31 11.92
N ARG A 37 8.57 15.15 11.37
CA ARG A 37 7.90 13.84 11.24
C ARG A 37 7.66 13.40 9.82
N GLY A 38 7.90 14.28 8.85
CA GLY A 38 7.74 13.93 7.46
C GLY A 38 6.27 13.87 7.03
N VAL A 39 5.44 14.78 7.55
CA VAL A 39 3.97 14.67 7.48
C VAL A 39 3.34 15.81 6.74
N GLU A 40 2.42 15.51 5.83
CA GLU A 40 1.59 16.51 5.15
C GLU A 40 0.33 16.88 5.95
N PHE A 41 0.08 18.18 6.12
CA PHE A 41 -1.12 18.70 6.78
C PHE A 41 -2.31 18.69 5.81
N ILE A 42 -2.98 17.54 5.72
CA ILE A 42 -4.09 17.29 4.81
C ILE A 42 -5.30 16.75 5.59
N ASP A 43 -6.51 16.90 5.03
CA ASP A 43 -7.75 16.41 5.64
C ASP A 43 -7.76 14.89 5.82
N SER A 44 -8.02 14.44 7.05
CA SER A 44 -8.09 13.03 7.46
C SER A 44 -8.90 12.11 6.54
N ARG A 45 -9.87 12.64 5.78
CA ARG A 45 -10.66 11.91 4.78
C ARG A 45 -9.80 11.23 3.73
N ILE A 46 -8.66 11.81 3.35
CA ILE A 46 -7.82 11.32 2.25
C ILE A 46 -7.19 9.94 2.56
N ARG A 47 -7.03 9.57 3.83
CA ARG A 47 -6.54 8.23 4.24
C ARG A 47 -7.40 7.08 3.74
N ARG A 48 -8.68 7.33 3.47
CA ARG A 48 -9.62 6.32 2.97
C ARG A 48 -9.47 6.09 1.46
N TYR A 49 -8.85 7.02 0.74
CA TYR A 49 -8.76 7.03 -0.71
C TYR A 49 -7.32 6.83 -1.22
N GLN A 50 -6.31 7.14 -0.41
CA GLN A 50 -4.91 6.87 -0.74
C GLN A 50 -4.60 5.38 -0.54
N MET A 51 -4.11 4.75 -1.62
CA MET A 51 -3.66 3.37 -1.61
C MET A 51 -2.14 3.33 -1.62
N GLU A 52 -1.56 2.51 -0.76
CA GLU A 52 -0.15 2.16 -0.79
C GLU A 52 0.03 0.75 -1.35
N TYR A 53 1.25 0.42 -1.75
CA TYR A 53 1.60 -0.91 -2.24
C TYR A 53 2.84 -1.44 -1.53
N ILE A 54 2.93 -2.77 -1.44
CA ILE A 54 4.10 -3.47 -0.91
C ILE A 54 4.88 -4.00 -2.10
N SER A 55 6.15 -3.61 -2.20
CA SER A 55 7.07 -4.22 -3.15
C SER A 55 7.54 -5.57 -2.62
N LEU A 56 7.06 -6.64 -3.25
CA LEU A 56 7.48 -8.00 -2.90
C LEU A 56 8.87 -8.29 -3.46
N ALA A 57 9.72 -8.96 -2.68
CA ALA A 57 11.04 -9.38 -3.13
C ALA A 57 10.96 -10.45 -4.24
N CYS A 58 9.91 -11.29 -4.21
CA CYS A 58 9.62 -12.32 -5.19
C CYS A 58 8.17 -12.19 -5.68
N PRO A 59 7.88 -12.53 -6.95
CA PRO A 59 6.51 -12.55 -7.44
C PRO A 59 5.68 -13.59 -6.69
N ALA A 60 4.43 -13.25 -6.37
CA ALA A 60 3.47 -14.14 -5.73
C ALA A 60 2.20 -14.24 -6.58
N THR A 61 1.65 -15.45 -6.70
CA THR A 61 0.42 -15.68 -7.45
C THR A 61 -0.79 -15.30 -6.59
N ASN A 62 -1.71 -14.51 -7.14
CA ASN A 62 -2.96 -14.22 -6.46
C ASN A 62 -3.89 -15.45 -6.48
N VAL A 63 -4.31 -15.86 -5.29
CA VAL A 63 -5.12 -17.06 -5.03
C VAL A 63 -6.41 -17.09 -5.84
N TRP A 64 -7.02 -15.95 -6.14
CA TRP A 64 -8.31 -15.89 -6.85
C TRP A 64 -8.20 -16.33 -8.30
N TYR A 65 -7.07 -16.08 -8.95
CA TYR A 65 -6.83 -16.51 -10.33
C TYR A 65 -6.32 -17.95 -10.41
N PHE A 66 -5.80 -18.46 -9.28
CA PHE A 66 -5.19 -19.77 -9.18
C PHE A 66 -6.17 -20.85 -8.72
N LYS A 67 -6.92 -20.64 -7.62
CA LYS A 67 -7.83 -21.64 -7.02
C LYS A 67 -9.24 -21.62 -7.58
N ARG A 68 -9.65 -20.58 -8.31
CA ARG A 68 -10.99 -20.53 -8.91
C ARG A 68 -11.04 -21.46 -10.12
N LEU A 69 -12.03 -22.34 -10.19
CA LEU A 69 -12.28 -23.17 -11.38
C LEU A 69 -13.24 -22.47 -12.35
N PRO A 70 -12.99 -22.50 -13.68
CA PRO A 70 -11.72 -22.88 -14.31
C PRO A 70 -10.64 -21.82 -14.01
N SER A 71 -9.44 -22.26 -13.68
CA SER A 71 -8.34 -21.34 -13.36
C SER A 71 -7.89 -20.59 -14.60
N HIS A 72 -7.85 -19.26 -14.52
CA HIS A 72 -7.45 -18.43 -15.64
C HIS A 72 -6.00 -18.67 -16.02
N ILE A 73 -5.15 -18.95 -15.03
CA ILE A 73 -3.72 -19.19 -15.24
C ILE A 73 -3.49 -20.53 -15.96
N THR A 74 -4.22 -21.59 -15.58
CA THR A 74 -4.08 -22.90 -16.24
C THR A 74 -4.58 -22.86 -17.68
N ASN A 75 -5.70 -22.16 -17.93
CA ASN A 75 -6.23 -22.02 -19.29
C ASN A 75 -5.31 -21.21 -20.19
N LEU A 76 -4.62 -20.20 -19.65
CA LEU A 76 -3.65 -19.41 -20.41
C LEU A 76 -2.39 -20.20 -20.74
N LEU A 77 -1.93 -21.05 -19.82
CA LEU A 77 -0.68 -21.81 -19.95
C LEU A 77 -0.88 -23.22 -20.54
N ASP A 78 -2.13 -23.64 -20.77
CA ASP A 78 -2.52 -24.98 -21.21
C ASP A 78 -1.87 -26.09 -20.38
N LYS A 79 -1.85 -25.89 -19.06
CA LYS A 79 -1.22 -26.80 -18.08
C LYS A 79 -2.24 -27.33 -17.09
N HIS A 80 -1.98 -28.54 -16.60
CA HIS A 80 -2.83 -29.14 -15.56
C HIS A 80 -2.65 -28.39 -14.23
N LEU A 81 -3.76 -28.23 -13.48
CA LEU A 81 -3.76 -27.50 -12.20
C LEU A 81 -2.72 -28.04 -11.21
N LYS A 82 -2.58 -29.37 -11.16
CA LYS A 82 -1.62 -30.06 -10.29
C LYS A 82 -0.15 -29.66 -10.56
N GLU A 83 0.25 -29.56 -11.83
CA GLU A 83 1.61 -29.12 -12.18
C GLU A 83 1.87 -27.68 -11.72
N LEU A 84 0.83 -26.84 -11.81
CA LEU A 84 0.92 -25.44 -11.41
C LEU A 84 0.90 -25.29 -9.88
N GLU A 85 0.20 -26.17 -9.14
CA GLU A 85 0.26 -26.25 -7.68
C GLU A 85 1.66 -26.56 -7.19
N ASP A 86 2.31 -27.57 -7.77
CA ASP A 86 3.67 -27.94 -7.37
C ASP A 86 4.67 -26.79 -7.60
N LEU A 87 4.52 -26.07 -8.72
CA LEU A 87 5.34 -24.89 -9.03
C LEU A 87 5.09 -23.70 -8.10
N VAL A 88 3.82 -23.37 -7.81
CA VAL A 88 3.46 -22.20 -6.97
C VAL A 88 3.82 -22.42 -5.51
N TYR A 89 3.68 -23.64 -5.01
CA TYR A 89 4.04 -23.97 -3.62
C TYR A 89 5.51 -24.36 -3.46
N CYS A 90 6.31 -24.28 -4.52
CA CYS A 90 7.72 -24.72 -4.52
C CYS A 90 7.86 -26.12 -3.90
N ASN A 91 6.90 -27.02 -4.19
CA ASN A 91 7.00 -28.42 -3.80
C ASN A 91 8.01 -29.07 -4.74
N VAL A 92 9.28 -29.04 -4.32
CA VAL A 92 10.38 -29.78 -4.95
C VAL A 92 10.32 -31.24 -4.52
#